data_AF-A0A7R8D897-F1
#
_entry.id   AF-A0A7R8D897-F1
#
_cell.length_a   1.000
_cell.length_b   1.000
_cell.length_c   1.000
_cell.angle_alpha   90.00
_cell.angle_beta   90.00
_cell.angle_gamma   90.00
#
_symmetry.space_group_name_H-M   'P 1'
#
loop_
_entity.id
_entity.type
_entity.pdbx_description
1 polymer ?
#
loop_
_entity_poly.entity_id
_entity_poly.type
_entity_poly.pdbx_seq_one_letter_code
_entity_poly.pdbx_strand_id
1 'polypeptide(L)'
;MGAWSIKSDIWSFGVTLWEIFNNSHSTVFEDLNDEQVIENLNHWYHSDGFHLLPSNRSLTCSKEISDLMNECWSRDPDSRPKFSEIHTFLNNKVLGHIPWCGLDKVKDNSYSDI
;
A
#
# COMPACT_ATOMS: atom_id res chain seq x y z
N MET A 1 18.72 0.90 -17.20
CA MET A 1 19.23 0.72 -15.82
C MET A 1 18.14 1.16 -14.87
N GLY A 2 17.80 0.33 -13.87
CA GLY A 2 16.80 0.68 -12.87
C GLY A 2 17.27 1.86 -12.01
N ALA A 3 16.41 2.86 -11.83
CA ALA A 3 16.66 3.99 -10.96
C ALA A 3 16.12 3.67 -9.56
N TRP A 4 17.02 3.48 -8.61
CA TRP A 4 16.67 3.28 -7.20
C TRP A 4 16.47 4.63 -6.54
N SER A 5 15.31 4.86 -5.92
CA SER A 5 15.01 6.10 -5.22
C SER A 5 13.97 5.88 -4.12
N ILE A 6 13.91 6.80 -3.16
CA ILE A 6 12.84 6.78 -2.15
C ILE A 6 11.44 6.78 -2.81
N LYS A 7 11.32 7.39 -4.00
CA LYS A 7 10.07 7.42 -4.76
C LYS A 7 9.73 6.06 -5.39
N SER A 8 10.72 5.25 -5.79
CA SER A 8 10.46 3.86 -6.20
C SER A 8 10.04 3.01 -5.02
N ASP A 9 10.63 3.22 -3.83
CA ASP A 9 10.24 2.50 -2.62
C ASP A 9 8.80 2.81 -2.21
N ILE A 10 8.35 4.07 -2.35
CA ILE A 10 6.94 4.46 -2.13
C ILE A 10 5.99 3.73 -3.08
N TRP A 11 6.37 3.58 -4.35
CA TRP A 11 5.54 2.85 -5.32
C TRP A 11 5.41 1.37 -4.93
N SER A 12 6.52 0.73 -4.59
CA SER A 12 6.54 -0.66 -4.10
C SER A 12 5.79 -0.81 -2.79
N PHE A 13 5.83 0.19 -1.90
CA PHE A 13 5.02 0.19 -0.68
C PHE A 13 3.51 0.20 -0.96
N GLY A 14 3.06 0.93 -1.99
CA GLY A 14 1.67 0.86 -2.46
C GLY A 14 1.27 -0.57 -2.87
N VAL A 15 2.18 -1.30 -3.53
CA VAL A 15 1.98 -2.73 -3.84
C VAL A 15 1.89 -3.57 -2.57
N THR A 16 2.77 -3.36 -1.61
CA THR A 16 2.72 -4.08 -0.31
C THR A 16 1.42 -3.82 0.45
N LEU A 17 0.92 -2.58 0.47
CA LEU A 17 -0.39 -2.28 1.05
C LEU A 17 -1.50 -3.08 0.37
N TRP A 18 -1.49 -3.13 -0.97
CA TRP A 18 -2.45 -3.90 -1.74
C TRP A 18 -2.39 -5.40 -1.36
N GLU A 19 -1.20 -5.97 -1.22
CA GLU A 19 -0.99 -7.37 -0.83
C GLU A 19 -1.53 -7.66 0.57
N ILE A 20 -1.33 -6.74 1.52
CA ILE A 20 -1.87 -6.83 2.88
C ILE A 20 -3.39 -6.86 2.86
N PHE A 21 -4.03 -5.93 2.14
CA PHE A 21 -5.50 -5.85 2.09
C PHE A 21 -6.14 -6.95 1.23
N ASN A 22 -5.39 -7.57 0.32
CA ASN A 22 -5.80 -8.79 -0.35
C ASN A 22 -5.47 -10.07 0.41
N ASN A 23 -4.99 -9.98 1.66
CA ASN A 23 -4.58 -11.13 2.47
C ASN A 23 -3.60 -12.06 1.73
N SER A 24 -2.77 -11.50 0.85
CA SER A 24 -1.85 -12.22 -0.06
C SER A 24 -2.52 -13.34 -0.86
N HIS A 25 -3.83 -13.24 -1.11
CA HIS A 25 -4.64 -14.30 -1.70
C HIS A 25 -4.47 -14.41 -3.23
N SER A 26 -3.93 -13.37 -3.86
CA SER A 26 -3.59 -13.30 -5.28
C SER A 26 -2.32 -12.47 -5.46
N THR A 27 -1.58 -12.74 -6.54
CA THR A 27 -0.49 -11.85 -6.96
C THR A 27 -1.08 -10.68 -7.75
N VAL A 28 -0.41 -9.54 -7.67
CA VAL A 28 -0.84 -8.26 -8.27
C VAL A 28 -1.20 -8.37 -9.75
N PHE A 29 -0.49 -9.24 -10.47
CA PHE A 29 -0.61 -9.45 -11.90
C PHE A 29 -0.82 -10.93 -12.22
N GLU A 30 -1.66 -11.62 -11.44
CA GLU A 30 -1.92 -13.07 -11.58
C GLU A 30 -2.25 -13.53 -13.01
N ASP A 31 -2.86 -12.64 -13.81
CA ASP A 31 -3.25 -12.91 -15.19
C ASP A 31 -2.19 -12.54 -16.24
N LEU A 32 -1.04 -11.98 -15.82
CA LEU A 32 0.03 -11.53 -16.71
C LEU A 32 1.31 -12.34 -16.49
N ASN A 33 1.99 -12.68 -17.58
CA ASN A 33 3.36 -13.19 -17.51
C ASN A 33 4.37 -12.05 -17.29
N ASP A 34 5.62 -12.38 -16.96
CA ASP A 34 6.67 -11.39 -16.65
C ASP A 34 6.87 -10.33 -17.76
N GLU A 35 6.80 -10.75 -19.03
CA GLU A 35 6.95 -9.85 -20.18
C GLU A 35 5.75 -8.89 -20.30
N GLN A 36 4.54 -9.39 -20.09
CA GLN A 36 3.30 -8.60 -20.06
C GLN A 36 3.26 -7.64 -18.87
N VAL A 37 3.83 -8.00 -17.72
CA VAL A 37 3.98 -7.09 -16.58
C VAL A 37 4.91 -5.94 -16.94
N ILE A 38 6.05 -6.23 -17.58
CA ILE A 38 6.99 -5.20 -18.04
C ILE A 38 6.32 -4.30 -19.08
N GLU A 39 5.59 -4.87 -20.04
CA GLU A 39 4.84 -4.12 -21.06
C GLU A 39 3.76 -3.23 -20.44
N ASN A 40 2.98 -3.74 -19.48
CA ASN A 40 1.98 -2.96 -18.72
C ASN A 40 2.62 -1.80 -17.94
N LEU A 41 3.79 -2.01 -17.32
CA LEU A 41 4.54 -0.96 -16.63
C LEU A 41 5.10 0.08 -17.61
N ASN A 42 5.54 -0.34 -18.80
CA ASN A 42 5.97 0.57 -19.85
C ASN A 42 4.79 1.40 -20.37
N HIS A 43 3.62 0.82 -20.64
CA HIS A 43 2.43 1.58 -21.02
C HIS A 43 1.98 2.56 -19.94
N TRP A 44 2.08 2.16 -18.66
CA TRP A 44 1.85 3.08 -17.56
C TRP A 44 2.81 4.27 -17.59
N TYR A 45 4.10 4.01 -17.82
CA TYR A 45 5.14 5.04 -17.92
C TYR A 45 4.96 5.96 -19.14
N HIS A 46 4.59 5.42 -20.29
CA HIS A 46 4.44 6.15 -21.56
C HIS A 46 3.07 6.84 -21.73
N SER A 47 2.11 6.56 -20.85
CA SER A 47 0.77 7.15 -20.86
C SER A 47 -0.09 6.80 -22.07
N ASP A 48 0.02 5.56 -22.53
CA ASP A 48 -0.73 5.03 -23.67
C ASP A 48 -2.19 4.67 -23.32
N GLY A 49 -2.63 4.96 -22.10
CA GLY A 49 -4.00 4.76 -21.61
C GLY A 49 -4.32 3.33 -21.17
N PHE A 50 -3.53 2.33 -21.58
CA PHE A 50 -3.70 0.93 -21.19
C PHE A 50 -2.74 0.55 -20.09
N HIS A 51 -3.14 0.70 -18.83
CA HIS A 51 -2.43 0.07 -17.74
C HIS A 51 -3.38 -0.46 -16.68
N LEU A 52 -3.06 -1.65 -16.18
CA LEU A 52 -3.75 -2.26 -15.05
C LEU A 52 -3.03 -1.82 -13.77
N LEU A 53 -3.71 -1.06 -12.93
CA LEU A 53 -3.29 -0.85 -11.54
C LEU A 53 -3.89 -1.93 -10.62
N PRO A 54 -3.18 -2.28 -9.55
CA PRO A 54 -3.68 -3.26 -8.59
C PRO A 54 -4.99 -2.82 -7.92
N SER A 55 -5.20 -1.52 -7.68
CA SER A 55 -6.40 -0.94 -7.03
C SER A 55 -7.71 -1.25 -7.73
N ASN A 56 -7.70 -1.69 -8.98
CA ASN A 56 -8.92 -1.99 -9.73
C ASN A 56 -9.59 -3.31 -9.29
N ARG A 57 -8.94 -4.12 -8.43
CA ARG A 57 -9.57 -5.32 -7.83
C ARG A 57 -10.36 -4.95 -6.58
N SER A 58 -11.46 -5.67 -6.32
CA SER A 58 -12.32 -5.45 -5.14
C SER A 58 -11.59 -5.82 -3.85
N LEU A 59 -10.96 -4.84 -3.21
CA LEU A 59 -10.27 -5.01 -1.92
C LEU A 59 -11.24 -4.87 -0.75
N THR A 60 -10.98 -5.60 0.35
CA THR A 60 -11.64 -5.39 1.65
C THR A 60 -11.02 -4.20 2.41
N CYS A 61 -10.82 -3.07 1.72
CA CYS A 61 -10.23 -1.86 2.30
C CYS A 61 -11.15 -0.65 2.14
N SER A 62 -11.09 0.31 3.07
CA SER A 62 -11.83 1.57 2.97
C SER A 62 -11.40 2.35 1.73
N LYS A 63 -12.29 3.18 1.18
CA LYS A 63 -12.00 4.02 0.00
C LYS A 63 -10.70 4.81 0.16
N GLU A 64 -10.45 5.36 1.34
CA GLU A 64 -9.28 6.21 1.59
C GLU A 64 -7.96 5.44 1.58
N ILE A 65 -7.98 4.14 1.89
CA ILE A 65 -6.80 3.27 1.74
C ILE A 65 -6.54 3.00 0.26
N SER A 66 -7.59 2.78 -0.52
CA SER A 66 -7.48 2.67 -1.98
C SER A 66 -6.96 3.97 -2.61
N ASP A 67 -7.44 5.12 -2.16
CA ASP A 67 -6.95 6.43 -2.60
C ASP A 67 -5.45 6.59 -2.27
N LEU A 68 -5.02 6.25 -1.05
CA LEU A 68 -3.60 6.27 -0.66
C LEU A 68 -2.73 5.36 -1.57
N MET A 69 -3.20 4.16 -1.88
CA MET A 69 -2.50 3.26 -2.80
C MET A 69 -2.36 3.87 -4.20
N ASN A 70 -3.43 4.50 -4.72
CA ASN A 70 -3.39 5.20 -6.00
C ASN A 70 -2.42 6.39 -5.99
N GLU A 71 -2.32 7.14 -4.89
CA GLU A 71 -1.33 8.21 -4.73
C GLU A 71 0.11 7.68 -4.73
N CYS A 72 0.37 6.53 -4.08
CA CYS A 72 1.66 5.85 -4.14
C CYS A 72 2.03 5.42 -5.57
N TRP A 73 1.04 5.08 -6.39
CA TRP A 73 1.18 4.76 -7.79
C TRP A 73 1.03 5.96 -8.73
N SER A 74 1.27 7.18 -8.25
CA SER A 74 1.36 8.34 -9.13
C SER A 74 2.52 8.19 -10.12
N ARG A 75 2.28 8.54 -11.39
CA ARG A 75 3.30 8.54 -12.43
C ARG A 75 4.43 9.50 -12.10
N ASP A 76 4.04 10.73 -11.75
CA ASP A 76 4.98 11.74 -11.29
C ASP A 76 5.56 11.31 -9.93
N PRO A 77 6.86 11.00 -9.84
CA PRO A 77 7.50 10.63 -8.59
C PRO A 77 7.33 11.71 -7.51
N ASP A 78 7.29 12.99 -7.90
CA ASP A 78 7.19 14.09 -6.93
C ASP A 78 5.79 14.21 -6.34
N SER A 79 4.77 13.84 -7.10
CA SER A 79 3.39 13.71 -6.64
C SER A 79 3.14 12.53 -5.68
N ARG A 80 4.09 11.59 -5.54
CA ARG A 80 3.94 10.47 -4.58
C ARG A 80 4.13 10.95 -3.13
N PRO A 81 3.30 10.48 -2.18
CA PRO A 81 3.38 10.89 -0.79
C PRO A 81 4.69 10.42 -0.16
N LYS A 82 5.18 11.16 0.83
CA LYS A 82 6.34 10.78 1.63
C LYS A 82 5.93 9.71 2.64
N PHE A 83 6.88 8.86 3.05
CA PHE A 83 6.63 7.89 4.13
C PHE A 83 6.12 8.54 5.42
N SER A 84 6.53 9.78 5.75
CA SER A 84 6.00 10.52 6.90
C SER A 84 4.49 10.83 6.79
N GLU A 85 4.01 11.10 5.58
CA GLU A 85 2.60 11.39 5.29
C GLU A 85 1.79 10.09 5.31
N ILE A 86 2.31 9.05 4.67
CA ILE A 86 1.76 7.68 4.69
C ILE A 86 1.61 7.20 6.15
N HIS A 87 2.68 7.30 6.95
CA HIS A 87 2.66 6.88 8.35
C HIS A 87 1.63 7.64 9.17
N THR A 88 1.59 8.97 9.03
CA THR A 88 0.60 9.81 9.73
C THR A 88 -0.83 9.45 9.33
N PHE A 89 -1.08 9.26 8.04
CA PHE A 89 -2.38 8.85 7.53
C PHE A 89 -2.81 7.50 8.12
N LEU A 90 -1.95 6.48 8.03
CA LEU A 90 -2.25 5.15 8.54
C LEU A 90 -2.46 5.16 10.04
N ASN A 91 -1.62 5.87 10.81
CA ASN A 91 -1.76 5.98 12.26
C ASN A 91 -3.10 6.64 12.64
N ASN A 92 -3.50 7.71 11.94
CA ASN A 92 -4.79 8.36 12.19
C ASN A 92 -5.99 7.46 11.85
N LYS A 93 -5.85 6.57 10.86
CA LYS A 93 -6.90 5.60 10.50
C LYS A 93 -6.93 4.41 11.47
N VAL A 94 -5.78 3.93 11.95
CA VAL A 94 -5.67 2.87 12.97
C VAL A 94 -6.23 3.35 14.33
N LEU A 95 -5.98 4.61 14.70
CA LEU A 95 -6.54 5.21 15.92
C LEU A 95 -8.05 5.48 15.85
N GLY A 96 -8.62 5.55 14.64
CA GLY A 96 -10.07 5.66 14.43
C GLY A 96 -10.81 4.31 14.35
N HIS A 97 -10.09 3.20 14.32
CA HIS A 97 -10.65 1.86 14.11
C HIS A 97 -10.00 0.81 15.02
N ILE A 98 -9.89 1.11 16.31
CA ILE A 98 -9.57 0.09 17.32
C ILE A 98 -10.84 -0.50 17.92
N PRO A 99 -11.28 -1.70 17.48
CA PRO A 99 -11.46 -2.77 18.41
C PRO A 99 -10.07 -3.40 18.59
N TRP A 100 -9.27 -2.88 19.53
CA TRP A 100 -8.27 -3.73 20.14
C TRP A 100 -9.05 -4.85 20.84
N CYS A 101 -9.26 -5.96 20.13
CA CYS A 101 -9.53 -7.22 20.79
C CYS A 101 -8.22 -7.57 21.53
N GLY A 102 -8.02 -6.96 22.71
CA GLY A 102 -7.22 -7.55 23.78
C GLY A 102 -5.88 -6.92 24.18
N LEU A 103 -5.44 -5.73 23.72
CA LEU A 103 -4.11 -5.22 24.14
C LEU A 103 -4.09 -3.98 25.05
N ASP A 104 -5.25 -3.49 25.49
CA ASP A 104 -5.31 -2.50 26.59
C ASP A 104 -5.34 -3.16 28.00
N LYS A 105 -5.14 -4.47 28.10
CA LYS A 105 -5.09 -5.19 29.40
C LYS A 105 -3.66 -5.49 29.89
N VAL A 106 -2.63 -5.08 29.15
CA VAL A 106 -1.23 -5.26 29.60
C VAL A 106 -0.48 -3.95 29.49
N LYS A 107 -0.88 -2.98 30.30
CA LYS A 107 0.05 -2.05 30.96
C LYS A 107 -0.66 -1.44 32.18
N ASP A 108 0.01 -1.57 33.31
CA ASP A 108 -0.29 -1.03 34.64
C ASP A 108 -1.24 -1.84 35.54
N ASN A 109 -0.75 -2.97 36.08
CA ASN A 109 -0.52 -3.06 37.54
C ASN A 109 0.28 -4.31 37.97
N SER A 110 1.03 -4.16 39.06
CA SER A 110 1.72 -5.16 39.90
C SER A 110 3.10 -5.67 39.47
N TYR A 111 4.07 -4.74 39.46
CA TYR A 111 5.32 -4.99 40.19
C TYR A 111 5.01 -4.83 41.69
N SER A 112 4.23 -5.76 42.23
CA SER A 112 3.85 -5.84 43.64
C SER A 112 3.26 -7.22 43.88
N ASP A 113 4.08 -8.24 43.71
CA ASP A 113 4.01 -9.58 44.35
C ASP A 113 5.01 -10.52 43.65
N ILE A 114 6.29 -10.39 44.05
CA ILE A 114 7.36 -11.39 44.27
C ILE A 114 8.60 -10.62 44.74
#